data_AF-A0A0F9GJ16-F1
#
_entry.id   AF-A0A0F9GJ16-F1
#
_cell.length_a   1.000
_cell.length_b   1.000
_cell.length_c   1.000
_cell.angle_alpha   90.00
_cell.angle_beta   90.00
_cell.angle_gamma   90.00
#
_symmetry.space_group_name_H-M   'P 1'
#
loop_
_entity.id
_entity.type
_entity.pdbx_description
1 polymer ?
#
loop_
_entity_poly.entity_id
_entity_poly.type
_entity_poly.pdbx_seq_one_letter_code
_entity_poly.pdbx_strand_id
1 'polypeptide(L)'
;MSEEQNDILDESLKTSRYKEIVDILLKDYRNRLGEISLVVSILGEGFPKGKDCWETDYSACLTCSETCDYSKKRKYLKEYIEEELNSHVLFMEQLEFIHPSLEEVLFLEENPDIDLIIIFPESYGSISEFINFSNNQKIAHRLRVFVKPRYHPLISDKKSFLRNSLLIFLSKYGHVYSYEVDDKYEDLTKKVHKLISSYRVIKYKESKKQNNN
;
A
#
# COMPACT_ATOMS: atom_id res chain seq x y z
N MET A 1 35.49 14.46 44.49
CA MET A 1 34.73 14.70 43.26
C MET A 1 34.18 16.12 43.34
N SER A 2 34.44 16.95 42.33
CA SER A 2 33.97 18.34 42.29
C SER A 2 32.46 18.40 42.03
N GLU A 3 31.78 19.46 42.47
CA GLU A 3 30.34 19.67 42.26
C GLU A 3 29.93 19.55 40.78
N GLU A 4 30.78 19.99 39.84
CA GLU A 4 30.59 19.80 38.40
C GLU A 4 30.48 18.33 37.96
N GLN A 5 31.18 17.40 38.63
CA GLN A 5 31.09 15.97 38.30
C GLN A 5 29.77 15.34 38.76
N ASN A 6 29.14 15.89 39.80
CA ASN A 6 27.84 15.43 40.29
C ASN A 6 26.69 15.94 39.41
N ASP A 7 26.76 17.18 38.93
CA ASP A 7 25.75 17.74 38.03
C ASP A 7 25.73 17.03 36.66
N ILE A 8 26.90 16.70 36.11
CA ILE A 8 27.01 15.92 34.85
C ILE A 8 26.45 14.51 35.02
N LEU A 9 26.66 13.89 36.19
CA LEU A 9 26.14 12.55 36.49
C LEU A 9 24.61 12.57 36.63
N ASP A 10 24.05 13.60 37.26
CA ASP A 10 22.60 13.77 37.47
C ASP A 10 21.86 14.11 36.16
N GLU A 11 22.47 14.90 35.26
CA GLU A 11 21.95 15.11 33.90
C GLU A 11 21.96 13.83 33.07
N SER A 12 23.06 13.07 33.09
CA SER A 12 23.16 11.79 32.39
C SER A 12 22.12 10.77 32.88
N LEU A 13 21.86 10.73 34.20
CA LEU A 13 20.84 9.88 34.80
C LEU A 13 19.43 10.29 34.40
N LYS A 14 19.14 11.61 34.35
CA LYS A 14 17.87 12.13 33.84
C LYS A 14 17.66 11.77 32.38
N THR A 15 18.65 11.99 31.50
CA THR A 15 18.57 11.65 30.07
C THR A 15 18.34 10.16 29.85
N SER A 16 19.01 9.29 30.60
CA SER A 16 18.80 7.84 30.54
C SER A 16 17.36 7.45 30.91
N ARG A 17 16.80 8.06 31.95
CA ARG A 17 15.43 7.80 32.41
C ARG A 17 14.37 8.32 31.43
N TYR A 18 14.60 9.47 30.79
CA TYR A 18 13.71 9.98 29.74
C TYR A 18 13.67 9.05 28.53
N LYS A 19 14.81 8.52 28.10
CA LYS A 19 14.89 7.58 26.99
C LYS A 19 14.08 6.32 27.26
N GLU A 20 14.22 5.75 28.46
CA GLU A 20 13.46 4.57 28.88
C GLU A 20 11.94 4.81 28.87
N ILE A 21 11.47 5.95 29.38
CA ILE A 21 10.06 6.33 29.36
C ILE A 21 9.54 6.48 27.92
N VAL A 22 10.31 7.14 27.05
CA VAL A 22 9.97 7.30 25.63
C VAL A 22 9.87 5.93 24.96
N ASP A 23 10.81 5.03 25.20
CA ASP A 23 10.80 3.68 24.64
C ASP A 23 9.58 2.87 25.09
N ILE A 24 9.18 2.97 26.37
CA ILE A 24 7.96 2.34 26.90
C ILE A 24 6.71 2.90 26.21
N LEU A 25 6.59 4.23 26.11
CA LEU A 25 5.45 4.89 25.48
C LEU A 25 5.35 4.56 23.98
N LEU A 26 6.49 4.52 23.29
CA LEU A 26 6.55 4.13 21.88
C LEU A 26 6.18 2.66 21.71
N LYS A 27 6.61 1.78 22.62
CA LYS A 27 6.23 0.36 22.60
C LYS A 27 4.72 0.19 22.81
N ASP A 28 4.14 0.83 23.83
CA ASP A 28 2.70 0.80 24.08
C ASP A 28 1.92 1.35 22.88
N TYR A 29 2.37 2.48 22.31
CA TYR A 29 1.76 3.07 21.13
C TYR A 29 1.81 2.13 19.91
N ARG A 30 2.95 1.50 19.65
CA ARG A 30 3.10 0.50 18.58
C ARG A 30 2.19 -0.70 18.79
N ASN A 31 2.06 -1.19 20.03
CA ASN A 31 1.15 -2.29 20.34
C ASN A 31 -0.30 -1.92 20.03
N ARG A 32 -0.76 -0.74 20.49
CA ARG A 32 -2.13 -0.25 20.20
C ARG A 32 -2.39 -0.03 18.71
N LEU A 33 -1.39 0.42 17.96
CA LEU A 33 -1.51 0.49 16.50
C LEU A 33 -1.56 -0.91 15.87
N GLY A 34 -0.82 -1.88 16.42
CA GLY A 34 -0.83 -3.27 15.97
C GLY A 34 -2.16 -3.99 16.19
N GLU A 35 -2.96 -3.56 17.17
CA GLU A 35 -4.33 -4.04 17.40
C GLU A 35 -5.33 -3.56 16.34
N ILE A 36 -5.01 -2.48 15.60
CA ILE A 36 -5.84 -2.01 14.50
C ILE A 36 -5.57 -2.90 13.28
N SER A 37 -6.42 -3.89 13.08
CA SER A 37 -6.46 -4.66 11.84
C SER A 37 -7.09 -3.82 10.73
N LEU A 38 -6.45 -3.79 9.56
CA LEU A 38 -6.98 -3.16 8.36
C LEU A 38 -7.50 -4.23 7.38
N VAL A 39 -8.46 -3.87 6.54
CA VAL A 39 -8.84 -4.67 5.38
C VAL A 39 -8.21 -4.05 4.13
N VAL A 40 -7.33 -4.81 3.48
CA VAL A 40 -6.60 -4.38 2.29
C VAL A 40 -7.05 -5.21 1.09
N SER A 41 -7.54 -4.56 0.04
CA SER A 41 -7.75 -5.24 -1.23
C SER A 41 -6.51 -5.13 -2.11
N ILE A 42 -6.05 -6.22 -2.72
CA ILE A 42 -4.98 -6.19 -3.73
C ILE A 42 -5.60 -6.58 -5.06
N LEU A 43 -5.68 -5.63 -5.98
CA LEU A 43 -6.36 -5.78 -7.26
C LEU A 43 -5.49 -6.36 -8.36
N GLY A 44 -6.13 -6.66 -9.48
CA GLY A 44 -5.49 -6.92 -10.76
C GLY A 44 -5.19 -8.37 -10.99
N GLU A 45 -6.18 -9.26 -11.00
CA GLU A 45 -5.96 -10.58 -11.60
C GLU A 45 -5.78 -10.41 -13.12
N GLY A 46 -4.54 -10.21 -13.54
CA GLY A 46 -4.26 -9.86 -14.92
C GLY A 46 -3.42 -10.91 -15.60
N PHE A 47 -3.92 -11.44 -16.71
CA PHE A 47 -3.10 -12.08 -17.74
C PHE A 47 -1.94 -11.12 -18.09
N PRO A 48 -0.69 -11.40 -17.65
CA PRO A 48 0.44 -10.53 -17.90
C PRO A 48 0.78 -10.73 -19.38
N LYS A 49 0.42 -9.76 -20.22
CA LYS A 49 0.72 -9.82 -21.65
C LYS A 49 2.06 -9.14 -21.90
N GLY A 50 3.06 -9.96 -22.23
CA GLY A 50 4.28 -9.54 -22.91
C GLY A 50 5.30 -8.80 -22.05
N LYS A 51 6.47 -8.51 -22.64
CA LYS A 51 7.42 -7.56 -22.09
C LYS A 51 6.72 -6.21 -22.04
N ASP A 52 6.42 -5.75 -20.83
CA ASP A 52 6.02 -4.37 -20.57
C ASP A 52 4.72 -3.92 -21.27
N CYS A 53 3.57 -4.26 -20.71
CA CYS A 53 2.23 -3.74 -21.07
C CYS A 53 2.07 -2.21 -21.10
N TRP A 54 3.13 -1.49 -20.75
CA TRP A 54 3.26 -0.05 -20.81
C TRP A 54 3.74 0.44 -22.19
N GLU A 55 4.17 -0.48 -23.06
CA GLU A 55 4.61 -0.26 -24.44
C GLU A 55 3.61 -0.89 -25.43
N THR A 56 3.56 -0.35 -26.65
CA THR A 56 2.63 -0.77 -27.72
C THR A 56 3.01 -2.09 -28.41
N ASP A 57 3.88 -2.90 -27.81
CA ASP A 57 4.37 -4.13 -28.42
C ASP A 57 3.53 -5.34 -27.97
N TYR A 58 2.85 -5.97 -28.94
CA TYR A 58 1.75 -6.92 -28.73
C TYR A 58 2.20 -8.39 -28.63
N SER A 59 3.50 -8.67 -28.46
CA SER A 59 4.00 -10.05 -28.38
C SER A 59 3.63 -10.69 -27.02
N ALA A 60 2.50 -11.41 -27.01
CA ALA A 60 1.80 -11.90 -25.83
C ALA A 60 2.53 -13.06 -25.10
N CYS A 61 2.52 -13.02 -23.77
CA CYS A 61 2.54 -14.23 -22.95
C CYS A 61 1.09 -14.71 -22.85
N LEU A 62 0.82 -15.94 -23.28
CA LEU A 62 -0.53 -16.47 -23.47
C LEU A 62 -1.11 -17.17 -22.21
N THR A 63 -0.31 -17.35 -21.16
CA THR A 63 -0.73 -18.04 -19.93
C THR A 63 -0.17 -17.34 -18.69
N CYS A 64 -1.03 -16.74 -17.86
CA CYS A 64 -0.67 -16.41 -16.49
C CYS A 64 -0.66 -17.71 -15.69
N SER A 65 0.51 -18.29 -15.46
CA SER A 65 0.68 -19.36 -14.49
C SER A 65 0.96 -18.77 -13.11
N GLU A 66 0.73 -19.55 -12.04
CA GLU A 66 1.15 -19.23 -10.67
C GLU A 66 2.65 -18.88 -10.56
N THR A 67 3.44 -19.24 -11.58
CA THR A 67 4.87 -18.97 -11.66
C THR A 67 5.22 -17.56 -12.18
N CYS A 68 4.24 -16.77 -12.63
CA CYS A 68 4.47 -15.40 -13.08
C CYS A 68 4.87 -14.46 -11.93
N ASP A 69 5.85 -13.58 -12.17
CA ASP A 69 6.33 -12.56 -11.24
C ASP A 69 5.20 -11.71 -10.64
N TYR A 70 4.18 -11.38 -11.43
CA TYR A 70 3.04 -10.60 -10.96
C TYR A 70 2.21 -11.35 -9.89
N SER A 71 1.91 -12.63 -10.13
CA SER A 71 1.17 -13.47 -9.19
C SER A 71 1.99 -13.74 -7.91
N LYS A 72 3.29 -14.06 -8.07
CA LYS A 72 4.24 -14.23 -6.96
C LYS A 72 4.29 -13.00 -6.07
N LYS A 73 4.40 -11.81 -6.66
CA LYS A 73 4.40 -10.54 -5.93
C LYS A 73 3.11 -10.31 -5.14
N ARG A 74 1.94 -10.52 -5.74
CA ARG A 74 0.65 -10.36 -5.03
C ARG A 74 0.53 -11.34 -3.86
N LYS A 75 0.91 -12.60 -4.07
CA LYS A 75 0.89 -13.63 -3.03
C LYS A 75 1.87 -13.31 -1.89
N TYR A 76 3.11 -12.97 -2.23
CA TYR A 76 4.11 -12.57 -1.25
C TYR A 76 3.65 -11.35 -0.43
N LEU A 77 3.08 -10.35 -1.10
CA LEU A 77 2.58 -9.17 -0.41
C LEU A 77 1.39 -9.49 0.50
N LYS A 78 0.52 -10.42 0.08
CA LYS A 78 -0.56 -10.92 0.93
C LYS A 78 -0.01 -11.53 2.22
N GLU A 79 0.89 -12.49 2.09
CA GLU A 79 1.52 -13.19 3.23
C GLU A 79 2.17 -12.17 4.17
N TYR A 80 2.92 -11.20 3.62
CA TYR A 80 3.54 -10.13 4.42
C TYR A 80 2.50 -9.27 5.17
N ILE A 81 1.42 -8.84 4.51
CA ILE A 81 0.39 -8.01 5.16
C ILE A 81 -0.34 -8.78 6.26
N GLU A 82 -0.65 -10.05 6.01
CA GLU A 82 -1.37 -10.90 6.97
C GLU A 82 -0.51 -11.28 8.17
N GLU A 83 0.72 -11.75 7.93
CA GLU A 83 1.60 -12.30 8.96
C GLU A 83 2.37 -11.21 9.71
N GLU A 84 2.99 -10.28 8.99
CA GLU A 84 3.89 -9.28 9.58
C GLU A 84 3.16 -8.01 9.99
N LEU A 85 2.08 -7.67 9.28
CA LEU A 85 1.31 -6.46 9.56
C LEU A 85 0.01 -6.73 10.30
N ASN A 86 -0.40 -7.97 10.57
CA ASN A 86 -1.65 -8.28 11.29
C ASN A 86 -2.85 -7.52 10.67
N SER A 87 -3.05 -7.67 9.36
CA SER A 87 -4.14 -7.05 8.60
C SER A 87 -4.70 -8.07 7.61
N HIS A 88 -5.97 -7.94 7.22
CA HIS A 88 -6.61 -8.90 6.31
C HIS A 88 -6.44 -8.48 4.86
N VAL A 89 -6.18 -9.46 3.98
CA VAL A 89 -6.10 -9.22 2.54
C VAL A 89 -7.25 -9.89 1.81
N LEU A 90 -7.97 -9.10 1.01
CA LEU A 90 -9.03 -9.55 0.13
C LEU A 90 -8.57 -9.50 -1.32
N PHE A 91 -8.64 -10.64 -2.00
CA PHE A 91 -8.52 -10.69 -3.46
C PHE A 91 -9.92 -10.68 -4.06
N MET A 92 -10.18 -9.74 -4.98
CA MET A 92 -11.51 -9.55 -5.56
C MET A 92 -11.94 -10.74 -6.41
N GLU A 93 -10.99 -11.45 -7.03
CA GLU A 93 -11.25 -12.67 -7.80
C GLU A 93 -11.77 -13.84 -6.95
N GLN A 94 -11.66 -13.77 -5.61
CA GLN A 94 -12.25 -14.76 -4.70
C GLN A 94 -13.75 -14.56 -4.51
N LEU A 95 -14.27 -13.41 -4.96
CA LEU A 95 -15.69 -13.10 -4.98
C LEU A 95 -16.19 -13.51 -6.38
N GLU A 96 -17.01 -14.55 -6.43
CA GLU A 96 -17.52 -15.16 -7.67
C GLU A 96 -18.50 -14.24 -8.42
N PHE A 97 -18.03 -13.12 -8.95
CA PHE A 97 -18.83 -12.14 -9.68
C PHE A 97 -19.26 -12.67 -11.05
N ILE A 98 -20.50 -12.36 -11.44
CA ILE A 98 -21.08 -12.67 -12.74
C ILE A 98 -20.63 -11.63 -13.79
N HIS A 99 -20.48 -10.37 -13.36
CA HIS A 99 -20.08 -9.20 -14.11
C HIS A 99 -18.97 -8.43 -13.35
N PRO A 100 -17.73 -8.96 -13.32
CA PRO A 100 -16.64 -8.42 -12.48
C PRO A 100 -16.42 -6.90 -12.63
N SER A 101 -16.44 -6.37 -13.85
CA SER A 101 -16.17 -4.95 -14.10
C SER A 101 -17.17 -3.97 -13.46
N LEU A 102 -18.41 -4.41 -13.23
CA LEU A 102 -19.45 -3.62 -12.58
C LEU A 102 -19.56 -3.96 -11.10
N GLU A 103 -19.57 -5.26 -10.78
CA GLU A 103 -19.77 -5.73 -9.42
C GLU A 103 -18.59 -5.41 -8.51
N GLU A 104 -17.35 -5.39 -9.01
CA GLU A 104 -16.19 -4.95 -8.21
C GLU A 104 -16.33 -3.47 -7.81
N VAL A 105 -16.80 -2.61 -8.73
CA VAL A 105 -17.03 -1.19 -8.44
C VAL A 105 -18.08 -1.05 -7.35
N LEU A 106 -19.24 -1.70 -7.53
CA LEU A 106 -20.33 -1.65 -6.57
C LEU A 106 -19.92 -2.18 -5.21
N PHE A 107 -19.26 -3.34 -5.17
CA PHE A 107 -18.75 -3.94 -3.96
C PHE A 107 -17.79 -2.98 -3.23
N LEU A 108 -16.81 -2.41 -3.93
CA LEU A 108 -15.88 -1.47 -3.31
C LEU A 108 -16.60 -0.21 -2.82
N GLU A 109 -17.59 0.32 -3.56
CA GLU A 109 -18.39 1.46 -3.12
C GLU A 109 -19.20 1.18 -1.85
N GLU A 110 -19.81 0.01 -1.76
CA GLU A 110 -20.72 -0.38 -0.68
C GLU A 110 -19.98 -0.90 0.57
N ASN A 111 -18.68 -1.22 0.45
CA ASN A 111 -17.84 -1.71 1.54
C ASN A 111 -16.75 -0.67 1.90
N PRO A 112 -17.11 0.39 2.65
CA PRO A 112 -16.15 1.39 3.15
C PRO A 112 -15.18 0.83 4.20
N ASP A 113 -15.47 -0.34 4.76
CA ASP A 113 -14.60 -1.06 5.71
C ASP A 113 -13.34 -1.61 5.04
N ILE A 114 -13.29 -1.67 3.71
CA ILE A 114 -12.04 -1.88 2.97
C ILE A 114 -11.24 -0.58 3.07
N ASP A 115 -10.20 -0.59 3.91
CA ASP A 115 -9.42 0.61 4.25
C ASP A 115 -8.51 1.07 3.11
N LEU A 116 -7.92 0.11 2.41
CA LEU A 116 -6.87 0.33 1.43
C LEU A 116 -7.06 -0.58 0.22
N ILE A 117 -6.78 -0.04 -0.96
CA ILE A 117 -6.83 -0.77 -2.22
C ILE A 117 -5.48 -0.60 -2.91
N ILE A 118 -4.71 -1.68 -3.05
CA ILE A 118 -3.41 -1.68 -3.71
C ILE A 118 -3.60 -2.19 -5.14
N ILE A 119 -3.05 -1.45 -6.11
CA ILE A 119 -3.06 -1.88 -7.51
C ILE A 119 -1.69 -1.70 -8.16
N PHE A 120 -1.32 -2.69 -8.98
CA PHE A 120 -0.13 -2.69 -9.82
C PHE A 120 -0.61 -2.67 -11.27
N PRO A 121 -0.66 -1.51 -11.96
CA PRO A 121 -1.16 -1.42 -13.34
C PRO A 121 -0.13 -2.00 -14.32
N GLU A 122 0.11 -3.31 -14.25
CA GLU A 122 1.15 -4.04 -14.96
C GLU A 122 0.58 -5.11 -15.90
N SER A 123 -0.73 -5.08 -16.12
CA SER A 123 -1.47 -5.92 -17.04
C SER A 123 -2.65 -5.15 -17.60
N TYR A 124 -3.20 -5.54 -18.75
CA TYR A 124 -4.38 -4.87 -19.30
C TYR A 124 -5.57 -4.85 -18.33
N GLY A 125 -5.77 -5.94 -17.57
CA GLY A 125 -6.81 -6.02 -16.53
C GLY A 125 -6.60 -4.98 -15.43
N SER A 126 -5.45 -5.03 -14.76
CA SER A 126 -5.10 -4.06 -13.71
C SER A 126 -5.02 -2.61 -14.19
N ILE A 127 -4.68 -2.38 -15.46
CA ILE A 127 -4.72 -1.05 -16.08
C ILE A 127 -6.18 -0.58 -16.22
N SER A 128 -7.07 -1.44 -16.72
CA SER A 128 -8.48 -1.13 -16.87
C SER A 128 -9.14 -0.85 -15.51
N GLU A 129 -8.85 -1.69 -14.51
CA GLU A 129 -9.26 -1.49 -13.12
C GLU A 129 -8.76 -0.15 -12.58
N PHE A 130 -7.47 0.17 -12.75
CA PHE A 130 -6.92 1.46 -12.32
C PHE A 130 -7.68 2.63 -12.95
N ILE A 131 -7.93 2.60 -14.27
CA ILE A 131 -8.68 3.67 -14.95
C ILE A 131 -10.11 3.76 -14.43
N ASN A 132 -10.78 2.63 -14.21
CA ASN A 132 -12.14 2.63 -13.68
C ASN A 132 -12.20 3.19 -12.26
N PHE A 133 -11.38 2.66 -11.35
CA PHE A 133 -11.37 3.02 -9.94
C PHE A 133 -10.82 4.41 -9.67
N SER A 134 -9.87 4.91 -10.46
CA SER A 134 -9.33 6.27 -10.33
C SER A 134 -10.34 7.37 -10.65
N ASN A 135 -11.33 7.07 -11.49
CA ASN A 135 -12.41 8.01 -11.84
C ASN A 135 -13.56 8.00 -10.82
N ASN A 136 -13.63 6.97 -9.97
CA ASN A 136 -14.65 6.85 -8.95
C ASN A 136 -14.19 7.46 -7.62
N GLN A 137 -14.78 8.56 -7.19
CA GLN A 137 -14.33 9.28 -5.99
C GLN A 137 -14.49 8.48 -4.68
N LYS A 138 -15.47 7.58 -4.59
CA LYS A 138 -15.69 6.72 -3.41
C LYS A 138 -14.64 5.61 -3.28
N ILE A 139 -13.90 5.33 -4.36
CA ILE A 139 -12.87 4.30 -4.40
C ILE A 139 -11.48 4.94 -4.43
N ALA A 140 -11.29 5.95 -5.27
CA ALA A 140 -10.01 6.56 -5.60
C ALA A 140 -9.20 7.06 -4.38
N HIS A 141 -9.86 7.55 -3.32
CA HIS A 141 -9.15 8.01 -2.11
C HIS A 141 -8.50 6.87 -1.31
N ARG A 142 -9.00 5.64 -1.45
CA ARG A 142 -8.43 4.42 -0.85
C ARG A 142 -7.43 3.72 -1.75
N LEU A 143 -7.39 4.08 -3.03
CA LEU A 143 -6.53 3.47 -4.04
C LEU A 143 -5.06 3.89 -3.87
N ARG A 144 -4.15 2.93 -4.01
CA ARG A 144 -2.71 3.05 -3.86
C ARG A 144 -2.05 2.39 -5.06
N VAL A 145 -1.48 3.21 -5.92
CA VAL A 145 -0.98 2.77 -7.22
C VAL A 145 0.52 2.57 -7.12
N PHE A 146 0.99 1.35 -7.34
CA PHE A 146 2.41 1.01 -7.32
C PHE A 146 2.91 0.78 -8.75
N VAL A 147 3.94 1.52 -9.16
CA VAL A 147 4.51 1.47 -10.51
C VAL A 147 6.03 1.32 -10.47
N LYS A 148 6.62 0.74 -11.50
CA LYS A 148 8.09 0.76 -11.66
C LYS A 148 8.56 2.22 -11.87
N PRO A 149 9.76 2.62 -11.38
CA PRO A 149 10.27 3.99 -11.47
C PRO A 149 10.20 4.60 -12.88
N ARG A 150 10.52 3.80 -13.89
CA ARG A 150 10.47 4.20 -15.31
C ARG A 150 9.07 4.58 -15.83
N TYR A 151 8.01 4.27 -15.09
CA TYR A 151 6.62 4.62 -15.42
C TYR A 151 6.03 5.66 -14.47
N HIS A 152 6.76 6.04 -13.43
CA HIS A 152 6.29 7.04 -12.48
C HIS A 152 6.38 8.45 -13.10
N PRO A 153 5.29 9.24 -13.08
CA PRO A 153 5.17 10.47 -13.87
C PRO A 153 6.12 11.60 -13.44
N LEU A 154 6.67 11.53 -12.22
CA LEU A 154 7.64 12.50 -11.68
C LEU A 154 9.09 12.00 -11.63
N ILE A 155 9.34 10.71 -11.89
CA ILE A 155 10.70 10.13 -11.79
C ILE A 155 11.30 9.93 -13.17
N SER A 156 10.47 9.59 -14.16
CA SER A 156 10.93 9.33 -15.52
C SER A 156 10.20 10.22 -16.52
N ASP A 157 10.89 10.62 -17.59
CA ASP A 157 10.31 11.30 -18.75
C ASP A 157 9.78 10.34 -19.83
N LYS A 158 9.82 9.03 -19.57
CA LYS A 158 9.26 8.04 -20.47
C LYS A 158 7.78 8.32 -20.72
N LYS A 159 7.41 8.41 -22.00
CA LYS A 159 6.01 8.51 -22.41
C LYS A 159 5.41 7.10 -22.36
N SER A 160 4.45 6.90 -21.47
CA SER A 160 3.60 5.72 -21.43
C SER A 160 2.15 6.14 -21.61
N PHE A 161 1.32 5.23 -22.10
CA PHE A 161 -0.12 5.48 -22.27
C PHE A 161 -0.80 5.96 -20.97
N LEU A 162 -0.31 5.51 -19.81
CA LEU A 162 -0.88 5.83 -18.51
C LEU A 162 -0.26 7.05 -17.83
N ARG A 163 0.77 7.68 -18.41
CA ARG A 163 1.48 8.80 -17.77
C ARG A 163 0.51 9.91 -17.33
N ASN A 164 -0.42 10.29 -18.21
CA ASN A 164 -1.39 11.34 -17.91
C ASN A 164 -2.36 10.90 -16.80
N SER A 165 -2.89 9.68 -16.88
CA SER A 165 -3.79 9.13 -15.85
C SER A 165 -3.11 9.04 -14.49
N LEU A 166 -1.85 8.59 -14.44
CA LEU A 166 -1.04 8.57 -13.22
C LEU A 166 -0.77 9.97 -12.68
N LEU A 167 -0.44 10.93 -13.54
CA LEU A 167 -0.18 12.31 -13.13
C LEU A 167 -1.44 12.98 -12.57
N ILE A 168 -2.59 12.78 -13.22
CA ILE A 168 -3.89 13.27 -12.74
C ILE A 168 -4.21 12.64 -11.39
N PHE A 169 -4.11 11.31 -11.28
CA PHE A 169 -4.37 10.60 -10.03
C PHE A 169 -3.43 11.06 -8.91
N LEU A 170 -2.14 11.19 -9.20
CA LEU A 170 -1.14 11.71 -8.27
C LEU A 170 -1.46 13.15 -7.83
N SER A 171 -1.86 14.02 -8.76
CA SER A 171 -2.20 15.41 -8.44
C SER A 171 -3.44 15.53 -7.54
N LYS A 172 -4.42 14.63 -7.72
CA LYS A 172 -5.69 14.67 -7.02
C LYS A 172 -5.66 13.94 -5.68
N TYR A 173 -4.95 12.81 -5.61
CA TYR A 173 -4.97 11.90 -4.46
C TYR A 173 -3.60 11.70 -3.82
N GLY A 174 -2.49 12.01 -4.49
CA GLY A 174 -1.15 11.91 -3.90
C GLY A 174 -0.63 10.48 -3.74
N HIS A 175 -1.23 9.50 -4.42
CA HIS A 175 -1.07 8.07 -4.11
C HIS A 175 -0.53 7.22 -5.26
N VAL A 176 0.56 7.69 -5.87
CA VAL A 176 1.36 6.91 -6.82
C VAL A 176 2.75 6.70 -6.21
N TYR A 177 3.16 5.44 -6.10
CA TYR A 177 4.40 5.03 -5.46
C TYR A 177 5.27 4.30 -6.47
N SER A 178 6.54 4.71 -6.59
CA SER A 178 7.52 3.89 -7.29
C SER A 178 7.96 2.72 -6.42
N TYR A 179 8.29 1.59 -7.03
CA TYR A 179 8.98 0.50 -6.33
C TYR A 179 10.02 -0.17 -7.24
N GLU A 180 11.17 -0.50 -6.68
CA GLU A 180 12.21 -1.25 -7.40
C GLU A 180 11.83 -2.73 -7.48
N VAL A 181 12.18 -3.37 -8.59
CA VAL A 181 12.01 -4.81 -8.75
C VAL A 181 13.29 -5.48 -8.26
N ASP A 182 13.22 -6.08 -7.07
CA ASP A 182 14.24 -6.96 -6.52
C ASP A 182 13.69 -8.38 -6.37
N ASP A 183 14.56 -9.39 -6.30
CA ASP A 183 14.17 -10.81 -6.25
C ASP A 183 13.34 -11.17 -5.00
N LYS A 184 13.27 -10.27 -4.01
CA LYS A 184 12.63 -10.47 -2.71
C LYS A 184 11.49 -9.49 -2.40
N TYR A 185 11.16 -8.58 -3.31
CA TYR A 185 10.18 -7.52 -3.09
C TYR A 185 10.45 -6.68 -1.82
N GLU A 186 11.71 -6.46 -1.43
CA GLU A 186 12.05 -5.78 -0.17
C GLU A 186 11.68 -4.30 -0.21
N ASP A 187 11.95 -3.61 -1.32
CA ASP A 187 11.56 -2.21 -1.45
C ASP A 187 10.02 -2.05 -1.43
N LEU A 188 9.32 -2.97 -2.10
CA LEU A 188 7.85 -2.99 -2.12
C LEU A 188 7.28 -3.19 -0.70
N THR A 189 7.75 -4.20 0.03
CA THR A 189 7.27 -4.47 1.40
C THR A 189 7.58 -3.32 2.35
N LYS A 190 8.76 -2.70 2.27
CA LYS A 190 9.09 -1.49 3.05
C LYS A 190 8.11 -0.34 2.78
N LYS A 191 7.74 -0.12 1.52
CA LYS A 191 6.76 0.93 1.15
C LYS A 191 5.35 0.61 1.63
N VAL A 192 4.93 -0.65 1.47
CA VAL A 192 3.60 -1.09 1.93
C VAL A 192 3.51 -1.07 3.46
N HIS A 193 4.56 -1.49 4.17
CA HIS A 193 4.67 -1.36 5.62
C HIS A 193 4.46 0.11 6.03
N LYS A 194 5.25 1.03 5.48
CA LYS A 194 5.14 2.47 5.81
C LYS A 194 3.73 3.01 5.54
N LEU A 195 3.12 2.60 4.43
CA LEU A 195 1.76 2.98 4.06
C LEU A 195 0.74 2.49 5.10
N ILE A 196 0.74 1.19 5.41
CA ILE A 196 -0.19 0.57 6.36
C ILE A 196 -0.01 1.12 7.77
N SER A 197 1.23 1.27 8.24
CA SER A 197 1.51 1.89 9.54
C SER A 197 0.97 3.31 9.63
N SER A 198 1.06 4.09 8.54
CA SER A 198 0.52 5.46 8.50
C SER A 198 -1.02 5.45 8.57
N TYR A 199 -1.65 4.47 7.93
CA TYR A 199 -3.11 4.29 7.97
C TYR A 199 -3.64 3.94 9.36
N ARG A 200 -2.94 3.07 10.08
CA ARG A 200 -3.29 2.74 11.48
C ARG A 200 -3.34 3.97 12.36
N VAL A 201 -2.42 4.92 12.18
CA VAL A 201 -2.40 6.19 12.92
C VAL A 201 -3.66 7.01 12.63
N ILE A 202 -4.11 7.04 11.38
CA ILE A 202 -5.33 7.76 10.98
C ILE A 202 -6.55 7.12 11.65
N LYS A 203 -6.72 5.80 11.50
CA LYS A 203 -7.84 5.05 12.11
C LYS A 203 -7.86 5.13 13.63
N TYR A 204 -6.71 5.09 14.29
CA TYR A 204 -6.61 5.29 15.74
C TYR A 204 -7.12 6.67 16.18
N LYS A 205 -6.81 7.71 15.40
CA LYS A 205 -7.28 9.07 15.69
C LYS A 205 -8.78 9.20 15.49
N GLU A 206 -9.34 8.52 14.50
CA GLU A 206 -10.78 8.49 14.23
C GLU A 206 -11.54 7.77 15.35
N SER A 207 -11.08 6.60 15.80
CA SER A 207 -11.72 5.86 16.90
C SER A 207 -11.71 6.64 18.22
N LYS A 208 -10.63 7.36 18.51
CA LYS A 208 -10.58 8.25 19.70
C LYS A 208 -11.55 9.42 19.64
N LYS A 209 -11.85 9.97 18.46
CA LYS A 209 -12.82 11.06 18.31
C LYS A 209 -14.24 10.57 18.58
N GLN A 210 -14.58 9.36 18.16
CA GLN A 210 -15.90 8.76 18.37
C GLN A 210 -16.16 8.47 19.86
N ASN A 211 -15.15 8.06 20.61
CA ASN A 211 -15.30 7.76 22.05
C ASN A 211 -15.41 9.00 22.96
N ASN A 212 -15.18 10.20 22.43
CA ASN A 212 -15.22 11.46 23.19
C ASN A 212 -16.48 12.31 22.90
N ASN A 213 -17.40 11.81 22.08
CA ASN A 213 -18.70 12.42 21.76
C ASN A 213 -19.83 11.54 22.33
#